data_AF-A0A5C8VEH1-F1
#
_entry.id   AF-A0A5C8VEH1-F1
#
_cell.length_a   1.000
_cell.length_b   1.000
_cell.length_c   1.000
_cell.angle_alpha   90.00
_cell.angle_beta   90.00
_cell.angle_gamma   90.00
#
_symmetry.space_group_name_H-M   'P 1'
#
loop_
_entity.id
_entity.type
_entity.pdbx_description
1 polymer ?
#
loop_
_entity_poly.entity_id
_entity_poly.type
_entity_poly.pdbx_seq_one_letter_code
_entity_poly.pdbx_strand_id
1 'polypeptide(L)'
;MGQPGFSDLDERYQRLSENGDPLVKLAALIDFEAFRPQLATALKRSDGTKGGRPPYDPVLMFMILVLQTLYTLSDDATEFQIRDRLSFMRFLGLGFEDAVPDAKTVWLFREHLTRAG
;
A
#
# COMPACT_ATOMS: atom_id res chain seq x y z
N MET A 1 25.95 6.34 19.47
CA MET A 1 25.04 6.19 18.32
C MET A 1 24.10 7.38 18.35
N GLY A 2 24.14 8.24 17.33
CA GLY A 2 23.29 9.43 17.26
C GLY A 2 21.85 9.03 16.97
N GLN A 3 20.89 9.69 17.62
CA GLN A 3 19.49 9.58 17.24
C GLN A 3 19.34 10.10 15.80
N PRO A 4 18.57 9.43 14.94
CA PRO A 4 18.25 10.00 13.63
C PRO A 4 17.62 11.38 13.84
N GLY A 5 18.14 12.36 13.14
CA GLY A 5 17.62 13.72 13.14
C GLY A 5 16.23 13.77 12.52
N PHE A 6 15.44 14.77 12.91
CA PHE A 6 14.08 14.98 12.39
C PHE A 6 14.03 15.03 10.85
N SER A 7 15.10 15.51 10.21
CA SER A 7 15.20 15.64 8.75
C SER A 7 15.73 14.40 8.02
N ASP A 8 16.20 13.37 8.73
CA ASP A 8 16.93 12.25 8.11
C ASP A 8 16.05 11.44 7.15
N LEU A 9 14.76 11.31 7.44
CA LEU A 9 13.80 10.60 6.59
C LEU A 9 13.52 11.38 5.29
N ASP A 10 13.29 12.68 5.40
CA ASP A 10 13.04 13.57 4.27
C ASP A 10 14.25 13.60 3.32
N GLU A 11 15.47 13.67 3.87
CA GLU A 11 16.69 13.56 3.07
C GLU A 11 16.79 12.23 2.32
N ARG A 12 16.41 11.11 2.96
CA ARG A 12 16.41 9.79 2.30
C ARG A 12 15.38 9.74 1.17
N TYR A 13 14.19 10.31 1.37
CA TYR A 13 13.19 10.42 0.31
C TYR A 13 13.62 11.35 -0.83
N GLN A 14 14.29 12.45 -0.52
CA GLN A 14 14.84 13.35 -1.53
C GLN A 14 15.88 12.62 -2.38
N ARG A 15 16.85 11.94 -1.76
CA ARG A 15 17.86 11.13 -2.47
C ARG A 15 17.23 10.03 -3.33
N LEU A 16 16.17 9.36 -2.86
CA LEU A 16 15.41 8.39 -3.67
C LEU A 16 14.76 9.06 -4.90
N SER A 17 14.21 10.25 -4.72
CA SER A 17 13.57 11.01 -5.81
C SER A 17 14.59 11.45 -6.85
N GLU A 18 15.77 11.93 -6.43
CA GLU A 18 16.89 12.30 -7.29
C GLU A 18 17.43 11.10 -8.08
N ASN A 19 17.43 9.91 -7.47
CA ASN A 19 17.77 8.65 -8.14
C ASN A 19 16.66 8.10 -9.04
N GLY A 20 15.56 8.83 -9.19
CA GLY A 20 14.49 8.52 -10.14
C GLY A 20 13.50 7.47 -9.65
N ASP A 21 13.13 7.47 -8.37
CA ASP A 21 12.09 6.60 -7.80
C ASP A 21 10.82 6.59 -8.69
N PRO A 22 10.53 5.47 -9.39
CA PRO A 22 9.43 5.41 -10.34
C PRO A 22 8.07 5.48 -9.64
N LEU A 23 7.98 5.12 -8.35
CA LEU A 23 6.74 5.11 -7.61
C LEU A 23 6.23 6.52 -7.29
N VAL A 24 7.14 7.48 -7.11
CA VAL A 24 6.77 8.90 -6.96
C VAL A 24 6.10 9.41 -8.24
N LYS A 25 6.64 9.05 -9.41
CA LYS A 25 6.04 9.41 -10.71
C LYS A 25 4.69 8.72 -10.90
N LEU A 26 4.60 7.44 -10.58
CA LEU A 26 3.37 6.66 -10.68
C LEU A 26 2.25 7.27 -9.82
N ALA A 27 2.56 7.59 -8.55
CA ALA A 27 1.62 8.24 -7.64
C ALA A 27 1.18 9.63 -8.09
N ALA A 28 2.05 10.38 -8.78
CA ALA A 28 1.71 11.69 -9.33
C ALA A 28 0.85 11.61 -10.61
N LEU A 29 0.97 10.52 -11.38
CA LEU A 29 0.28 10.35 -12.66
C LEU A 29 -1.10 9.70 -12.51
N ILE A 30 -1.31 8.89 -11.48
CA ILE A 30 -2.54 8.13 -11.28
C ILE A 30 -3.25 8.67 -10.04
N ASP A 31 -4.47 9.18 -10.25
CA ASP A 31 -5.40 9.43 -9.15
C ASP A 31 -5.99 8.09 -8.68
N PHE A 32 -5.34 7.48 -7.68
CA PHE A 32 -5.78 6.21 -7.11
C PHE A 32 -7.15 6.31 -6.39
N GLU A 33 -7.52 7.50 -5.92
CA GLU A 33 -8.81 7.72 -5.26
C GLU A 33 -9.98 7.61 -6.24
N ALA A 34 -9.76 7.89 -7.53
CA ALA A 34 -10.77 7.70 -8.57
C ALA A 34 -11.28 6.25 -8.66
N PHE A 35 -10.52 5.25 -8.18
CA PHE A 35 -10.93 3.84 -8.15
C PHE A 35 -11.80 3.48 -6.93
N ARG A 36 -11.86 4.32 -5.90
CA ARG A 36 -12.60 4.02 -4.66
C ARG A 36 -14.06 3.61 -4.91
N PRO A 37 -14.86 4.26 -5.79
CA PRO A 37 -16.24 3.83 -6.02
C PRO A 37 -16.34 2.41 -6.61
N GLN A 38 -15.44 2.05 -7.51
CA GLN A 38 -15.39 0.74 -8.14
C GLN A 38 -14.98 -0.33 -7.12
N LEU A 39 -13.96 -0.04 -6.31
CA LEU A 39 -13.49 -0.92 -5.23
C LEU A 39 -14.59 -1.12 -4.16
N ALA A 40 -15.28 -0.05 -3.76
CA ALA A 40 -16.38 -0.14 -2.80
C ALA A 40 -17.52 -1.03 -3.32
N THR A 41 -17.87 -0.89 -4.60
CA THR A 41 -18.90 -1.69 -5.26
C THR A 41 -18.49 -3.17 -5.33
N ALA A 42 -17.25 -3.45 -5.70
CA ALA A 42 -16.72 -4.81 -5.82
C ALA A 42 -16.69 -5.54 -4.47
N LEU A 43 -16.26 -4.84 -3.41
CA LEU A 43 -16.06 -5.44 -2.10
C LEU A 43 -17.37 -5.68 -1.33
N LYS A 44 -18.50 -5.07 -1.74
CA LYS A 44 -19.83 -5.19 -1.11
C LYS A 44 -19.77 -5.24 0.42
N ARG A 45 -18.96 -4.38 1.02
CA ARG A 45 -18.65 -4.45 2.46
C ARG A 45 -19.90 -4.14 3.27
N SER A 46 -20.18 -4.95 4.29
CA SER A 46 -21.24 -4.67 5.26
C SER A 46 -20.85 -3.52 6.19
N ASP A 47 -21.84 -2.84 6.75
CA ASP A 47 -21.80 -1.58 7.50
C ASP A 47 -20.98 -1.59 8.83
N GLY A 48 -20.08 -2.56 9.03
CA GLY A 48 -19.24 -2.67 10.24
C GLY A 48 -19.98 -3.14 11.50
N THR A 49 -21.27 -3.46 11.39
CA THR A 49 -22.16 -3.79 12.52
C THR A 49 -21.79 -5.06 13.29
N LYS A 50 -20.93 -5.93 12.73
CA LYS A 50 -20.51 -7.19 13.37
C LYS A 50 -19.29 -7.09 14.30
N GLY A 51 -18.74 -5.88 14.48
CA GLY A 51 -17.53 -5.66 15.28
C GLY A 51 -16.27 -6.27 14.65
N GLY A 52 -15.10 -5.88 15.16
CA GLY A 52 -13.79 -6.31 14.67
C GLY A 52 -12.85 -5.15 14.34
N ARG A 53 -11.60 -5.48 13.99
CA ARG A 53 -10.63 -4.48 13.51
C ARG A 53 -11.16 -3.87 12.21
N PRO A 54 -11.17 -2.52 12.07
CA PRO A 54 -11.55 -1.89 10.81
C PRO A 54 -10.72 -2.47 9.66
N PRO A 55 -11.34 -2.79 8.51
CA PRO A 55 -10.60 -3.26 7.36
C PRO A 55 -9.68 -2.16 6.84
N TYR A 56 -8.59 -2.56 6.19
CA TYR A 56 -7.71 -1.61 5.50
C TYR A 56 -8.46 -0.81 4.44
N ASP A 57 -7.95 0.40 4.18
CA ASP A 57 -8.43 1.25 3.11
C ASP A 57 -8.35 0.50 1.76
N PRO A 58 -9.44 0.44 0.99
CA PRO A 58 -9.46 -0.31 -0.25
C PRO A 58 -8.50 0.25 -1.33
N VAL A 59 -8.27 1.57 -1.35
CA VAL A 59 -7.32 2.21 -2.27
C VAL A 59 -5.89 1.82 -1.91
N LEU A 60 -5.55 1.82 -0.62
CA LEU A 60 -4.26 1.31 -0.14
C LEU A 60 -4.06 -0.15 -0.56
N MET A 61 -5.06 -1.01 -0.33
CA MET A 61 -4.97 -2.43 -0.73
C MET A 61 -4.85 -2.60 -2.25
N PHE A 62 -5.51 -1.74 -3.03
CA PHE A 62 -5.36 -1.74 -4.49
C PHE A 62 -3.95 -1.32 -4.93
N MET A 63 -3.38 -0.28 -4.32
CA MET A 63 -1.99 0.13 -4.57
C MET A 63 -0.98 -0.97 -4.21
N ILE A 64 -1.25 -1.77 -3.18
CA ILE A 64 -0.45 -2.96 -2.84
C ILE A 64 -0.49 -3.99 -3.99
N LEU A 65 -1.66 -4.26 -4.57
CA LEU A 65 -1.76 -5.16 -5.73
C LEU A 65 -0.99 -4.61 -6.94
N VAL A 66 -1.00 -3.29 -7.15
CA VAL A 66 -0.19 -2.64 -8.19
C VAL A 66 1.30 -2.87 -7.96
N LEU A 67 1.81 -2.68 -6.73
CA LEU A 67 3.20 -2.99 -6.39
C LEU A 67 3.52 -4.46 -6.64
N GLN A 68 2.63 -5.35 -6.24
CA GLN A 68 2.82 -6.77 -6.41
C GLN A 68 2.94 -7.17 -7.89
N THR A 69 2.14 -6.57 -8.77
CA THR A 69 2.23 -6.78 -10.22
C THR A 69 3.48 -6.14 -10.81
N LEU A 70 3.82 -4.90 -10.44
CA LEU A 70 4.98 -4.17 -10.98
C LEU A 70 6.32 -4.82 -10.65
N TYR A 71 6.41 -5.45 -9.47
CA TYR A 71 7.64 -6.10 -8.99
C TYR A 71 7.57 -7.63 -8.97
N THR A 72 6.50 -8.22 -9.53
CA THR A 72 6.29 -9.68 -9.61
C THR A 72 6.43 -10.39 -8.26
N LEU A 73 5.77 -9.85 -7.23
CA LEU A 73 5.90 -10.33 -5.85
C LEU A 73 4.83 -11.39 -5.52
N SER A 74 5.17 -12.34 -4.64
CA SER A 74 4.17 -13.15 -3.94
C SER A 74 3.51 -12.34 -2.82
N ASP A 75 2.44 -12.85 -2.21
CA ASP A 75 1.78 -12.16 -1.09
C ASP A 75 2.73 -12.02 0.12
N ASP A 76 3.51 -13.06 0.44
CA ASP A 76 4.54 -13.01 1.51
C ASP A 76 5.68 -12.03 1.19
N ALA A 77 6.16 -12.04 -0.05
CA ALA A 77 7.18 -11.10 -0.49
C ALA A 77 6.66 -9.66 -0.46
N THR A 78 5.38 -9.45 -0.77
CA THR A 78 4.74 -8.13 -0.72
C THR A 78 4.71 -7.60 0.71
N GLU A 79 4.26 -8.41 1.68
CA GLU A 79 4.29 -8.03 3.11
C GLU A 79 5.71 -7.65 3.56
N PHE A 80 6.69 -8.50 3.25
CA PHE A 80 8.08 -8.27 3.63
C PHE A 80 8.65 -6.98 3.00
N GLN A 81 8.45 -6.80 1.69
CA GLN A 81 9.01 -5.66 0.95
C GLN A 81 8.38 -4.32 1.37
N ILE A 82 7.10 -4.31 1.76
CA ILE A 82 6.47 -3.09 2.30
C ILE A 82 7.14 -2.70 3.62
N ARG A 83 7.47 -3.65 4.50
CA ARG A 83 8.16 -3.35 5.77
C ARG A 83 9.61 -2.92 5.59
N ASP A 84 10.29 -3.44 4.58
CA ASP A 84 11.72 -3.23 4.36
C ASP A 84 12.01 -1.94 3.55
N ARG A 85 11.16 -1.62 2.57
CA ARG A 85 11.48 -0.59 1.57
C ARG A 85 10.79 0.74 1.84
N LEU A 86 11.62 1.75 2.13
CA LEU A 86 11.20 3.15 2.23
C LEU A 86 10.38 3.65 1.03
N SER A 87 10.76 3.27 -0.20
CA SER A 87 10.03 3.66 -1.41
C SER A 87 8.61 3.10 -1.44
N PHE A 88 8.40 1.88 -0.91
CA PHE A 88 7.07 1.26 -0.87
C PHE A 88 6.21 1.89 0.22
N MET A 89 6.77 2.09 1.42
CA MET A 89 6.06 2.79 2.50
C MET A 89 5.63 4.20 2.05
N ARG A 90 6.53 4.96 1.42
CA ARG A 90 6.22 6.28 0.87
C ARG A 90 5.11 6.22 -0.17
N PHE A 91 5.18 5.28 -1.10
CA PHE A 91 4.16 5.11 -2.14
C PHE A 91 2.79 4.79 -1.54
N LEU A 92 2.73 3.95 -0.51
CA LEU A 92 1.49 3.55 0.16
C LEU A 92 1.01 4.56 1.21
N GLY A 93 1.77 5.62 1.49
CA GLY A 93 1.47 6.58 2.55
C GLY A 93 1.57 6.01 3.96
N LEU A 94 2.36 4.95 4.16
CA LEU A 94 2.58 4.30 5.45
C LEU A 94 3.79 4.89 6.17
N GLY A 95 3.63 5.19 7.46
CA GLY A 95 4.72 5.44 8.40
C GLY A 95 5.30 4.16 8.99
N PHE A 96 6.39 4.28 9.74
CA PHE A 96 7.06 3.12 10.35
C PHE A 96 6.22 2.37 11.38
N GLU A 97 5.35 3.08 12.09
CA GLU A 97 4.47 2.51 13.14
C GLU A 97 3.14 2.02 12.57
N ASP A 98 2.87 2.30 11.29
CA ASP A 98 1.62 1.90 10.66
C ASP A 98 1.60 0.39 10.39
N ALA A 99 0.41 -0.19 10.53
CA ALA A 99 0.24 -1.61 10.31
C ALA A 99 0.31 -1.94 8.81
N VAL A 100 1.17 -2.89 8.47
CA VAL A 100 1.26 -3.45 7.12
C VAL A 100 0.29 -4.63 6.98
N PRO A 101 -0.54 -4.67 5.91
CA PRO A 101 -1.37 -5.83 5.63
C PRO A 101 -0.54 -7.11 5.47
N ASP A 102 -0.92 -8.16 6.17
CA ASP A 102 -0.26 -9.46 6.04
C ASP A 102 -0.60 -10.15 4.70
N ALA A 103 0.20 -11.14 4.32
CA ALA A 103 0.01 -11.89 3.08
C ALA A 103 -1.40 -12.44 2.90
N LYS A 104 -2.02 -12.94 3.99
CA LYS A 104 -3.39 -13.47 3.95
C LYS A 104 -4.42 -12.39 3.68
N THR A 105 -4.21 -11.19 4.20
CA THR A 105 -5.06 -10.02 3.98
C THR A 105 -4.98 -9.56 2.53
N VAL A 106 -3.78 -9.53 1.94
CA VAL A 106 -3.56 -9.22 0.51
C VAL A 106 -4.25 -10.26 -0.37
N TRP A 107 -4.06 -11.55 -0.05
CA TRP A 107 -4.71 -12.65 -0.77
C TRP A 107 -6.24 -12.55 -0.73
N LEU A 108 -6.83 -12.37 0.46
CA LEU A 108 -8.29 -12.22 0.63
C LEU A 108 -8.84 -11.04 -0.18
N PHE A 109 -8.14 -9.92 -0.16
CA PHE A 109 -8.54 -8.74 -0.91
C PHE A 109 -8.58 -9.01 -2.43
N ARG A 110 -7.54 -9.66 -2.96
CA ARG A 110 -7.49 -10.08 -4.37
C ARG A 110 -8.64 -11.02 -4.70
N GLU A 111 -8.88 -12.03 -3.86
CA GLU A 111 -9.94 -13.02 -4.05
C GLU A 111 -11.33 -12.36 -4.09
N HIS A 112 -11.57 -11.35 -3.25
CA HIS A 112 -12.81 -10.57 -3.28
C HIS A 112 -12.99 -9.81 -4.59
N LEU A 113 -11.94 -9.19 -5.12
CA LEU A 113 -12.00 -8.50 -6.41
C LEU A 113 -12.24 -9.49 -7.57
N THR A 114 -11.54 -10.62 -7.60
CA THR A 114 -11.73 -11.65 -8.64
C THR A 114 -13.16 -12.20 -8.68
N ARG A 115 -13.80 -12.34 -7.51
CA ARG A 115 -15.21 -12.78 -7.44
C ARG A 115 -16.20 -11.71 -7.87
N ALA A 116 -15.81 -10.44 -7.82
CA ALA A 116 -16.67 -9.32 -8.18
C ALA A 116 -16.76 -9.09 -9.69
N GLY A 117 -15.79 -9.58 -10.48
CA GLY A 117 -15.77 -9.51 -11.94
C GLY A 117 -14.54 -8.79 -12.46
#